data_AF-A0A0R3R349-F1
#
_entry.id   AF-A0A0R3R349-F1
#
_cell.length_a   1.000
_cell.length_b   1.000
_cell.length_c   1.000
_cell.angle_alpha   90.00
_cell.angle_beta   90.00
_cell.angle_gamma   90.00
#
_symmetry.space_group_name_H-M   'P 1'
#
loop_
_entity.id
_entity.type
_entity.pdbx_description
1 polymer ?
#
loop_
_entity_poly.entity_id
_entity_poly.type
_entity_poly.pdbx_seq_one_letter_code
_entity_poly.pdbx_strand_id
1 'polypeptide(L)'
;MMKMMFQIILNVLLLIAVSADSFSSLASLKALIGAERDIPVMINAYVEKELEKLDYLKKFAQEIQKSNNKAIRDGEEAITHPINAFLLIKGMTTDWNKVIKIMRSNSADDFIRNVTYQRIVKRINYPTESINRTSSLLLNVDLSGAAIGILRLQDTYEMNTKDIADGKILNSKMRTVALTEIKREKRETEKKERDVKKRKYTDIKFSNVAAEDCFEIGRVAYSEHDYYHAILWMQEARERIQKETKPTANLESILDHLAFSLYKQGNLKRALLLTDELYRMNPDHPRAKGNVRWYEDLLEDEGIRRADMRRKVPPMNNPRDKSNLKDTYEALCRQEVPINTKAQSRLYCYYKMDRPYLRLAPFKVEIVHQNPLVVLFRDIVSDEEMRIIEMLAVPKA
;
A
#
# COMPACT_ATOMS: atom_id res chain seq x y z
N MET A 1 50.12 4.34 21.30
CA MET A 1 49.31 5.52 20.93
C MET A 1 48.56 5.35 19.60
N MET A 2 49.25 5.01 18.51
CA MET A 2 48.66 4.92 17.16
C MET A 2 47.54 3.86 17.01
N LYS A 3 47.67 2.67 17.62
CA LYS A 3 46.61 1.64 17.64
C LYS A 3 45.33 2.06 18.37
N MET A 4 45.47 2.88 19.42
CA MET A 4 44.34 3.36 20.21
C MET A 4 43.54 4.42 19.45
N MET A 5 44.22 5.32 18.73
CA MET A 5 43.57 6.29 17.86
C MET A 5 42.86 5.62 16.68
N PHE A 6 43.44 4.58 16.09
CA PHE A 6 42.80 3.82 15.00
C PHE A 6 41.52 3.11 15.48
N GLN A 7 41.53 2.53 16.68
CA GLN A 7 40.36 1.88 17.26
C GLN A 7 39.24 2.87 17.59
N ILE A 8 39.58 4.09 18.02
CA ILE A 8 38.60 5.15 18.31
C ILE A 8 37.98 5.64 16.99
N ILE A 9 38.80 5.88 15.95
CA ILE A 9 38.30 6.30 14.64
C ILE A 9 37.40 5.23 14.02
N LEU A 10 37.77 3.95 14.12
CA LEU A 10 36.97 2.83 13.63
C LEU A 10 35.62 2.70 14.36
N ASN A 11 35.60 2.88 15.69
CA ASN A 11 34.36 2.87 16.46
C ASN A 11 33.47 4.08 16.18
N VAL A 12 34.06 5.26 15.95
CA VAL A 12 33.33 6.47 15.54
C VAL A 12 32.74 6.28 14.13
N LEU A 13 33.50 5.71 13.18
CA LEU A 13 32.98 5.36 11.85
C LEU A 13 31.86 4.31 11.89
N LEU A 14 31.96 3.32 12.78
CA LEU A 14 30.91 2.32 13.00
C LEU A 14 29.64 2.94 13.62
N LEU A 15 29.76 3.95 14.48
CA LEU A 15 28.61 4.67 15.05
C LEU A 15 27.92 5.58 14.02
N ILE A 16 28.66 6.12 13.04
CA ILE A 16 28.08 6.93 11.95
C ILE A 16 27.37 6.05 10.91
N ALA A 17 27.69 4.75 10.85
CA ALA A 17 27.09 3.79 9.92
C ALA A 17 25.82 3.10 10.45
N VAL A 18 25.37 3.40 11.67
CA VAL A 18 24.15 2.82 12.25
C VAL A 18 22.98 3.79 12.04
N SER A 19 22.21 3.56 10.97
CA SER A 19 20.85 4.08 10.83
C SER A 19 19.90 3.14 11.60
N ALA A 20 19.40 3.59 12.75
CA ALA A 20 18.39 2.87 13.51
C ALA A 20 17.01 3.51 13.25
N ASP A 21 16.16 2.81 12.48
CA ASP A 21 14.83 3.30 12.01
C ASP A 21 13.64 2.75 12.82
N SER A 22 13.80 2.42 14.10
CA SER A 22 12.76 1.64 14.79
C SER A 22 11.54 2.43 15.30
N PHE A 23 11.49 3.76 15.16
CA PHE A 23 10.32 4.56 15.62
C PHE A 23 9.89 5.71 14.71
N SER A 24 10.65 6.03 13.66
CA SER A 24 10.34 7.13 12.73
C SER A 24 9.12 6.84 11.85
N SER A 25 9.00 5.61 11.35
CA SER A 25 7.98 5.22 10.36
C SER A 25 6.55 5.23 10.90
N LEU A 26 6.32 4.76 12.13
CA LEU A 26 4.98 4.77 12.74
C LEU A 26 4.50 6.19 13.06
N ALA A 27 5.40 7.05 13.53
CA ALA A 27 5.11 8.47 13.74
C ALA A 27 4.75 9.16 12.41
N SER A 28 5.49 8.88 11.34
CA SER A 28 5.20 9.38 9.99
C SER A 28 3.87 8.88 9.44
N LEU A 29 3.53 7.59 9.59
CA LEU A 29 2.22 7.05 9.20
C LEU A 29 1.08 7.70 9.98
N LYS A 30 1.26 7.96 11.28
CA LYS A 30 0.28 8.67 12.10
C LYS A 30 0.10 10.12 11.66
N ALA A 31 1.18 10.81 11.27
CA ALA A 31 1.12 12.16 10.70
C ALA A 31 0.38 12.17 9.36
N LEU A 32 0.59 11.14 8.51
CA LEU A 32 -0.09 10.99 7.23
C LEU A 32 -1.61 10.84 7.38
N ILE A 33 -2.07 10.06 8.36
CA ILE A 33 -3.51 9.96 8.71
C ILE A 33 -4.08 11.34 9.10
N GLY A 34 -3.30 12.15 9.81
CA GLY A 34 -3.67 13.52 10.14
C GLY A 34 -3.82 14.39 8.89
N ALA A 35 -2.91 14.27 7.92
CA ALA A 35 -2.93 15.00 6.65
C ALA A 35 -4.11 14.61 5.76
N GLU A 36 -4.45 13.31 5.74
CA GLU A 36 -5.54 12.77 4.93
C GLU A 36 -6.89 13.43 5.27
N ARG A 37 -7.08 13.84 6.53
CA ARG A 37 -8.29 14.55 6.97
C ARG A 37 -8.47 15.93 6.33
N ASP A 38 -7.40 16.56 5.87
CA ASP A 38 -7.46 17.87 5.23
C ASP A 38 -7.82 17.76 3.74
N ILE A 39 -7.62 16.60 3.12
CA ILE A 39 -7.85 16.38 1.69
C ILE A 39 -9.33 16.61 1.30
N PRO A 40 -10.32 16.05 2.02
CA PRO A 40 -11.73 16.30 1.71
C PRO A 40 -12.11 17.77 1.81
N VAL A 41 -11.59 18.50 2.79
CA VAL A 41 -11.86 19.93 2.98
C VAL A 41 -11.40 20.72 1.75
N MET A 42 -10.20 20.40 1.25
CA MET A 42 -9.64 21.04 0.06
C MET A 42 -10.40 20.70 -1.22
N ILE A 43 -10.77 19.42 -1.40
CA ILE A 43 -11.57 18.98 -2.56
C ILE A 43 -12.93 19.66 -2.54
N ASN A 44 -13.61 19.69 -1.40
CA ASN A 44 -14.92 20.32 -1.27
C ASN A 44 -14.85 21.82 -1.56
N ALA A 45 -13.84 22.53 -1.05
CA ALA A 45 -13.66 23.94 -1.33
C ALA A 45 -13.40 24.22 -2.83
N TYR A 46 -12.64 23.36 -3.52
CA TYR A 46 -12.46 23.45 -4.97
C TYR A 46 -13.78 23.19 -5.71
N VAL A 47 -14.51 22.14 -5.33
CA VAL A 47 -15.80 21.78 -5.92
C VAL A 47 -16.82 22.91 -5.75
N GLU A 48 -16.93 23.50 -4.58
CA GLU A 48 -17.82 24.65 -4.32
C GLU A 48 -17.50 25.82 -5.24
N LYS A 49 -16.22 26.18 -5.39
CA LYS A 49 -15.78 27.27 -6.27
C LYS A 49 -16.07 26.98 -7.75
N GLU A 50 -15.90 25.73 -8.19
CA GLU A 50 -16.25 25.32 -9.55
C GLU A 50 -17.77 25.27 -9.77
N LEU A 51 -18.55 24.88 -8.76
CA LEU A 51 -20.02 24.91 -8.82
C LEU A 51 -20.55 26.34 -8.92
N GLU A 52 -20.00 27.30 -8.17
CA GLU A 52 -20.34 28.72 -8.30
C GLU A 52 -20.05 29.25 -9.71
N LYS A 53 -18.90 28.86 -10.28
CA LYS A 53 -18.53 29.19 -11.66
C LYS A 53 -19.54 28.64 -12.66
N LEU A 54 -19.92 27.37 -12.49
CA LEU A 54 -20.91 26.71 -13.35
C LEU A 54 -22.30 27.31 -13.20
N ASP A 55 -22.72 27.67 -11.99
CA ASP A 55 -24.01 28.33 -11.73
C ASP A 55 -24.08 29.71 -12.41
N TYR A 56 -23.00 30.50 -12.33
CA TYR A 56 -22.91 31.77 -13.04
C TYR A 56 -23.06 31.60 -14.56
N LEU A 57 -22.32 30.65 -15.15
CA LEU A 57 -22.39 30.36 -16.59
C LEU A 57 -23.78 29.88 -17.01
N LYS A 58 -24.43 29.06 -16.18
CA LYS A 58 -25.78 28.57 -16.42
C LYS A 58 -26.81 29.70 -16.40
N LYS A 59 -26.75 30.59 -15.41
CA LYS A 59 -27.62 31.77 -15.33
C LYS A 59 -27.42 32.69 -16.52
N PHE A 60 -26.18 32.96 -16.89
CA PHE A 60 -25.86 33.77 -18.07
C PHE A 60 -26.43 33.16 -19.36
N ALA A 61 -26.27 31.86 -19.57
CA ALA A 61 -26.83 31.17 -20.73
C ALA A 61 -28.36 31.27 -20.78
N GLN A 62 -29.04 31.14 -19.63
CA GLN A 62 -30.49 31.28 -19.53
C GLN A 62 -30.97 32.72 -19.82
N GLU A 63 -30.24 33.73 -19.36
CA GLU A 63 -30.53 35.14 -19.64
C GLU A 63 -30.42 35.45 -21.13
N ILE A 64 -29.33 35.01 -21.77
CA ILE A 64 -29.14 35.17 -23.23
C ILE A 64 -30.22 34.41 -23.99
N GLN A 65 -30.56 33.18 -23.59
CA GLN A 65 -31.62 32.41 -24.24
C GLN A 65 -32.97 33.12 -24.13
N LYS A 66 -33.31 33.69 -22.96
CA LYS A 66 -34.55 34.45 -22.76
C LYS A 66 -34.58 35.72 -23.61
N SER A 67 -33.46 36.44 -23.68
CA SER A 67 -33.32 37.64 -24.50
C SER A 67 -33.44 37.33 -25.99
N ASN A 68 -32.76 36.28 -26.47
CA ASN A 68 -32.84 35.84 -27.86
C ASN A 68 -34.25 35.38 -28.22
N ASN A 69 -34.92 34.60 -27.36
CA ASN A 69 -36.32 34.18 -27.59
C ASN A 69 -37.28 35.36 -27.64
N LYS A 70 -37.02 36.45 -26.90
CA LYS A 70 -37.79 37.69 -26.99
C LYS A 70 -37.51 38.39 -28.33
N ALA A 71 -36.25 38.56 -28.72
CA ALA A 71 -35.88 39.17 -29.99
C ALA A 71 -36.43 38.40 -31.22
N ILE A 72 -36.46 37.06 -31.16
CA ILE A 72 -37.05 36.21 -32.23
C ILE A 72 -38.57 36.41 -32.31
N ARG A 73 -39.27 36.55 -31.17
CA ARG A 73 -40.72 36.83 -31.16
C ARG A 73 -41.07 38.22 -31.65
N ASP A 74 -40.26 39.21 -31.27
CA ASP A 74 -40.49 40.62 -31.58
C ASP A 74 -40.04 40.99 -33.01
N GLY A 75 -39.38 40.08 -33.73
CA GLY A 75 -39.07 40.20 -35.15
C GLY A 75 -38.06 41.30 -35.50
N GLU A 76 -38.08 41.75 -36.76
CA GLU A 76 -37.14 42.75 -37.29
C GLU A 76 -37.28 44.13 -36.61
N GLU A 77 -38.48 44.44 -36.07
CA GLU A 77 -38.78 45.65 -35.30
C GLU A 77 -37.96 45.77 -34.01
N ALA A 78 -37.47 44.66 -33.45
CA ALA A 78 -36.62 44.69 -32.27
C ALA A 78 -35.23 45.27 -32.55
N ILE A 79 -34.71 45.14 -33.78
CA ILE A 79 -33.33 45.54 -34.15
C ILE A 79 -33.29 46.96 -34.73
N THR A 80 -34.42 47.47 -35.23
CA THR A 80 -34.52 48.85 -35.74
C THR A 80 -34.41 49.90 -34.63
N HIS A 81 -34.69 49.53 -33.37
CA HIS A 81 -34.51 50.42 -32.23
C HIS A 81 -33.03 50.52 -31.82
N PRO A 82 -32.39 51.71 -31.86
CA PRO A 82 -30.95 51.86 -31.64
C PRO A 82 -30.45 51.32 -30.28
N ILE A 83 -31.27 51.41 -29.23
CA ILE A 83 -30.92 50.85 -27.90
C ILE A 83 -30.83 49.32 -27.93
N ASN A 84 -31.72 48.64 -28.66
CA ASN A 84 -31.74 47.18 -28.71
C ASN A 84 -30.56 46.65 -29.55
N ALA A 85 -30.25 47.32 -30.67
CA ALA A 85 -29.05 47.02 -31.46
C ALA A 85 -27.76 47.21 -30.64
N PHE A 86 -27.67 48.30 -29.87
CA PHE A 86 -26.55 48.53 -28.96
C PHE A 86 -26.41 47.43 -27.88
N LEU A 87 -27.52 47.04 -27.23
CA LEU A 87 -27.50 46.00 -26.20
C LEU A 87 -27.08 44.64 -26.77
N LEU A 88 -27.52 44.30 -27.99
CA LEU A 88 -27.13 43.07 -28.67
C LEU A 88 -25.62 43.05 -29.00
N ILE A 89 -25.10 44.14 -29.59
CA ILE A 89 -23.67 44.28 -29.92
C ILE A 89 -22.82 44.25 -28.65
N LYS A 90 -23.25 44.96 -27.60
CA LYS A 90 -22.58 44.95 -26.29
C LYS A 90 -22.54 43.54 -25.70
N GLY A 91 -23.64 42.80 -25.75
CA GLY A 91 -23.71 41.42 -25.26
C GLY A 91 -22.75 40.48 -26.00
N MET A 92 -22.72 40.57 -27.33
CA MET A 92 -21.85 39.75 -28.17
C MET A 92 -20.36 40.08 -28.03
N THR A 93 -20.03 41.30 -27.62
CA THR A 93 -18.63 41.75 -27.51
C THR A 93 -18.12 41.71 -26.08
N THR A 94 -18.79 42.38 -25.15
CA THR A 94 -18.29 42.57 -23.77
C THR A 94 -18.67 41.42 -22.84
N ASP A 95 -19.93 41.02 -22.84
CA ASP A 95 -20.42 39.99 -21.94
C ASP A 95 -19.89 38.60 -22.35
N TRP A 96 -19.80 38.34 -23.66
CA TRP A 96 -19.16 37.13 -24.18
C TRP A 96 -17.68 37.03 -23.81
N ASN A 97 -16.92 38.12 -23.91
CA ASN A 97 -15.50 38.13 -23.50
C ASN A 97 -15.34 37.86 -21.99
N LYS A 98 -16.25 38.36 -21.16
CA LYS A 98 -16.27 38.05 -19.72
C LYS A 98 -16.51 36.56 -19.48
N VAL A 99 -17.45 35.97 -20.21
CA VAL A 99 -17.73 34.53 -20.15
C VAL A 99 -16.53 33.69 -20.58
N ILE A 100 -15.86 34.05 -21.68
CA ILE A 100 -14.61 33.39 -22.10
C ILE A 100 -13.55 33.45 -21.00
N LYS A 101 -13.38 34.61 -20.34
CA LYS A 101 -12.42 34.76 -19.25
C LYS A 101 -12.73 33.83 -18.06
N ILE A 102 -14.02 33.70 -17.70
CA ILE A 102 -14.46 32.81 -16.62
C ILE A 102 -14.28 31.35 -17.01
N MET A 103 -14.64 30.95 -18.23
CA MET A 103 -14.45 29.58 -18.71
C MET A 103 -12.96 29.18 -18.74
N ARG A 104 -12.07 30.12 -19.07
CA ARG A 104 -10.62 29.91 -19.07
C ARG A 104 -9.98 29.97 -17.68
N SER A 105 -10.64 30.55 -16.68
CA SER A 105 -10.10 30.60 -15.32
C SER A 105 -10.11 29.20 -14.70
N ASN A 106 -8.93 28.73 -14.31
CA ASN A 106 -8.74 27.51 -13.55
C ASN A 106 -8.28 27.89 -12.13
N SER A 107 -9.05 27.47 -11.13
CA SER A 107 -8.70 27.70 -9.73
C SER A 107 -7.89 26.57 -9.12
N ALA A 108 -7.72 25.45 -9.83
CA ALA A 108 -7.06 24.25 -9.33
C ALA A 108 -5.63 24.52 -8.85
N ASP A 109 -4.86 25.36 -9.55
CA ASP A 109 -3.47 25.66 -9.22
C ASP A 109 -3.35 26.30 -7.82
N ASP A 110 -4.29 27.16 -7.43
CA ASP A 110 -4.30 27.78 -6.10
C ASP A 110 -4.50 26.74 -5.00
N PHE A 111 -5.43 25.80 -5.21
CA PHE A 111 -5.69 24.72 -4.26
C PHE A 111 -4.54 23.72 -4.18
N ILE A 112 -3.95 23.34 -5.32
CA ILE A 112 -2.79 22.45 -5.39
C ILE A 112 -1.58 23.07 -4.68
N ARG A 113 -1.34 24.38 -4.88
CA ARG A 113 -0.27 25.11 -4.18
C ARG A 113 -0.53 25.20 -2.68
N ASN A 114 -1.78 25.40 -2.25
CA ASN A 114 -2.13 25.39 -0.83
C ASN A 114 -1.89 24.00 -0.20
N VAL A 115 -2.29 22.91 -0.87
CA VAL A 115 -1.97 21.55 -0.43
C VAL A 115 -0.47 21.36 -0.32
N THR A 116 0.29 21.78 -1.33
CA THR A 116 1.76 21.70 -1.33
C THR A 116 2.39 22.52 -0.21
N TYR A 117 1.85 23.70 0.09
CA TYR A 117 2.31 24.55 1.19
C TYR A 117 2.01 23.92 2.56
N GLN A 118 0.80 23.42 2.77
CA GLN A 118 0.42 22.70 3.99
C GLN A 118 1.31 21.49 4.23
N ARG A 119 1.71 20.78 3.17
CA ARG A 119 2.68 19.65 3.24
C ARG A 119 4.04 20.10 3.77
N ILE A 120 4.60 21.19 3.22
CA ILE A 120 5.90 21.72 3.60
C ILE A 120 5.87 22.24 5.04
N VAL A 121 4.83 23.00 5.40
CA VAL A 121 4.69 23.58 6.75
C VAL A 121 4.51 22.49 7.81
N LYS A 122 3.72 21.45 7.53
CA LYS A 122 3.50 20.33 8.45
C LYS A 122 4.62 19.28 8.43
N ARG A 123 5.65 19.47 7.58
CA ARG A 123 6.81 18.57 7.39
C ARG A 123 6.40 17.10 7.25
N ILE A 124 5.37 16.85 6.43
CA ILE A 124 4.85 15.50 6.19
C ILE A 124 5.56 14.93 4.98
N ASN A 125 6.34 13.87 5.19
CA ASN A 125 6.91 13.08 4.10
C ASN A 125 5.81 12.18 3.54
N TYR A 126 5.34 12.48 2.33
CA TYR A 126 4.43 11.61 1.61
C TYR A 126 5.19 10.43 0.99
N PRO A 127 4.53 9.29 0.79
CA PRO A 127 5.05 8.17 0.01
C PRO A 127 5.66 8.69 -1.30
N THR A 128 6.94 8.49 -1.51
CA THR A 128 7.69 9.18 -2.57
C THR A 128 7.47 8.50 -3.92
N GLU A 129 7.03 9.25 -4.93
CA GLU A 129 7.20 8.84 -6.32
C GLU A 129 8.68 8.95 -6.68
N SER A 130 9.31 7.88 -7.18
CA SER A 130 10.67 8.01 -7.69
C SER A 130 10.63 8.91 -8.93
N ILE A 131 11.17 10.12 -8.82
CA ILE A 131 11.42 11.00 -9.98
C ILE A 131 12.66 10.48 -10.71
N ASN A 132 12.60 9.26 -11.23
CA ASN A 132 13.53 8.77 -12.23
C ASN A 132 12.75 8.68 -13.55
N ARG A 133 12.97 9.66 -14.44
CA ARG A 133 12.27 9.87 -15.73
C ARG A 133 12.49 8.75 -16.77
N THR A 134 12.82 7.54 -16.36
CA THR A 134 13.18 6.44 -17.26
C THR A 134 12.54 5.15 -16.79
N SER A 135 11.22 5.09 -16.88
CA SER A 135 10.41 3.92 -17.23
C SER A 135 8.94 4.28 -17.08
N SER A 136 8.12 3.85 -18.02
CA SER A 136 6.65 4.01 -18.00
C SER A 136 5.94 3.20 -16.89
N LEU A 137 6.67 2.84 -15.83
CA LEU A 137 6.21 2.11 -14.65
C LEU A 137 6.55 2.98 -13.44
N LEU A 138 5.71 3.99 -13.20
CA LEU A 138 5.72 4.75 -11.95
C LEU A 138 5.17 3.86 -10.84
N LEU A 139 6.05 3.15 -10.15
CA LEU A 139 5.71 2.45 -8.92
C LEU A 139 6.26 3.27 -7.74
N ASN A 140 5.39 3.67 -6.83
CA ASN A 140 5.77 4.44 -5.63
C ASN A 140 6.61 3.53 -4.72
N VAL A 141 7.83 3.96 -4.36
CA VAL A 141 8.80 3.11 -3.64
C VAL A 141 8.23 2.62 -2.32
N ASP A 142 7.50 3.48 -1.62
CA ASP A 142 6.88 3.14 -0.34
C ASP A 142 5.68 2.21 -0.51
N LEU A 143 4.92 2.34 -1.60
CA LEU A 143 3.85 1.39 -1.96
C LEU A 143 4.42 0.01 -2.32
N SER A 144 5.49 -0.05 -3.10
CA SER A 144 6.22 -1.29 -3.39
C SER A 144 6.74 -1.92 -2.11
N GLY A 145 7.35 -1.12 -1.24
CA GLY A 145 7.86 -1.58 0.05
C GLY A 145 6.75 -2.15 0.93
N ALA A 146 5.58 -1.50 0.95
CA ALA A 146 4.40 -2.01 1.66
C ALA A 146 3.90 -3.33 1.07
N ALA A 147 3.80 -3.43 -0.26
CA ALA A 147 3.41 -4.66 -0.94
C ALA A 147 4.40 -5.81 -0.67
N ILE A 148 5.71 -5.57 -0.78
CA ILE A 148 6.76 -6.53 -0.42
C ILE A 148 6.65 -6.94 1.06
N GLY A 149 6.32 -6.01 1.94
CA GLY A 149 6.04 -6.29 3.36
C GLY A 149 4.88 -7.26 3.54
N ILE A 150 3.78 -7.07 2.81
CA ILE A 150 2.62 -7.99 2.80
C ILE A 150 3.03 -9.36 2.29
N LEU A 151 3.74 -9.45 1.16
CA LEU A 151 4.23 -10.71 0.59
C LEU A 151 5.15 -11.46 1.57
N ARG A 152 6.02 -10.73 2.26
CA ARG A 152 6.90 -11.32 3.29
C ARG A 152 6.11 -11.89 4.47
N LEU A 153 5.05 -11.20 4.92
CA LEU A 153 4.17 -11.72 5.96
C LEU A 153 3.39 -12.94 5.49
N GLN A 154 2.90 -12.91 4.25
CA GLN A 154 2.22 -14.02 3.61
C GLN A 154 3.10 -15.28 3.62
N ASP A 155 4.34 -15.14 3.19
CA ASP A 155 5.37 -16.17 3.20
C ASP A 155 5.67 -16.68 4.62
N THR A 156 6.03 -15.75 5.52
CA THR A 156 6.51 -16.08 6.86
C THR A 156 5.46 -16.82 7.67
N TYR A 157 4.18 -16.45 7.52
CA TYR A 157 3.08 -17.01 8.30
C TYR A 157 2.15 -17.92 7.51
N GLU A 158 2.54 -18.32 6.30
CA GLU A 158 1.77 -19.20 5.40
C GLU A 158 0.32 -18.74 5.25
N MET A 159 0.13 -17.43 5.07
CA MET A 159 -1.20 -16.84 5.07
C MET A 159 -1.90 -17.05 3.72
N ASN A 160 -3.22 -17.26 3.78
CA ASN A 160 -4.03 -17.34 2.59
C ASN A 160 -4.23 -15.95 1.96
N THR A 161 -4.04 -15.84 0.64
CA THR A 161 -4.20 -14.59 -0.12
C THR A 161 -5.56 -13.95 0.08
N LYS A 162 -6.63 -14.76 0.04
CA LYS A 162 -8.01 -14.30 0.22
C LYS A 162 -8.26 -13.79 1.63
N ASP A 163 -7.71 -14.46 2.64
CA ASP A 163 -7.82 -13.99 4.03
C ASP A 163 -7.10 -12.65 4.23
N ILE A 164 -5.91 -12.47 3.63
CA ILE A 164 -5.23 -11.16 3.64
C ILE A 164 -6.10 -10.11 2.95
N ALA A 165 -6.61 -10.41 1.75
CA ALA A 165 -7.43 -9.48 0.97
C ALA A 165 -8.79 -9.16 1.62
N ASP A 166 -9.31 -10.05 2.48
CA ASP A 166 -10.48 -9.84 3.34
C ASP A 166 -10.12 -9.13 4.66
N GLY A 167 -8.86 -8.75 4.88
CA GLY A 167 -8.40 -8.14 6.14
C GLY A 167 -8.37 -9.09 7.34
N LYS A 168 -8.48 -10.41 7.12
CA LYS A 168 -8.47 -11.46 8.16
C LYS A 168 -7.04 -11.85 8.52
N ILE A 169 -6.26 -10.89 9.02
CA ILE A 169 -4.84 -11.09 9.36
C ILE A 169 -4.67 -11.79 10.73
N LEU A 170 -5.65 -11.68 11.63
CA LEU A 170 -5.51 -11.99 13.06
C LEU A 170 -6.08 -13.35 13.53
N ASN A 171 -6.57 -14.19 12.61
CA ASN A 171 -7.10 -15.51 12.93
C ASN A 171 -6.17 -16.68 12.53
N SER A 172 -5.00 -16.41 11.95
CA SER A 172 -3.94 -17.41 11.88
C SER A 172 -3.32 -17.59 13.28
N LYS A 173 -2.65 -18.72 13.53
CA LYS A 173 -2.25 -19.29 14.83
C LYS A 173 -1.42 -18.41 15.81
N MET A 174 -1.26 -17.10 15.61
CA MET A 174 -0.57 -16.16 16.50
C MET A 174 -1.20 -16.03 17.90
N ARG A 175 -2.48 -16.36 18.09
CA ARG A 175 -3.13 -16.27 19.41
C ARG A 175 -2.66 -17.31 20.42
N THR A 176 -2.04 -18.40 20.01
CA THR A 176 -1.84 -19.55 20.92
C THR A 176 -0.60 -19.42 21.78
N VAL A 177 0.42 -18.68 21.35
CA VAL A 177 1.71 -18.60 22.07
C VAL A 177 1.84 -17.30 22.88
N ALA A 178 1.54 -16.13 22.30
CA ALA A 178 1.69 -14.86 23.03
C ALA A 178 0.71 -14.70 24.22
N LEU A 179 -0.46 -15.35 24.18
CA LEU A 179 -1.47 -15.28 25.24
C LEU A 179 -1.28 -16.33 26.35
N THR A 180 -0.40 -17.31 26.17
CA THR A 180 -0.11 -18.31 27.22
C THR A 180 0.98 -17.83 28.17
N GLU A 181 1.93 -17.01 27.72
CA GLU A 181 2.99 -16.43 28.56
C GLU A 181 2.51 -15.24 29.42
N ILE A 182 1.57 -14.42 28.92
CA ILE A 182 0.97 -13.31 29.71
C ILE A 182 0.05 -13.83 30.83
N LYS A 183 -0.44 -15.08 30.74
CA LYS A 183 -1.34 -15.66 31.76
C LYS A 183 -0.64 -16.06 33.05
N ARG A 184 0.70 -15.99 33.13
CA ARG A 184 1.44 -16.47 34.30
C ARG A 184 1.91 -15.38 35.27
N GLU A 185 1.77 -14.10 34.93
CA GLU A 185 2.10 -12.99 35.84
C GLU A 185 1.06 -11.87 35.78
N LYS A 186 0.17 -11.88 36.77
CA LYS A 186 -0.52 -10.74 37.43
C LYS A 186 -1.97 -11.08 37.77
N ARG A 187 -2.17 -11.48 39.03
CA ARG A 187 -3.49 -11.53 39.67
C ARG A 187 -3.97 -10.10 39.96
N GLU A 188 -5.22 -9.86 39.57
CA GLU A 188 -6.23 -9.03 40.24
C GLU A 188 -6.33 -7.50 40.07
N THR A 189 -5.62 -6.84 39.14
CA THR A 189 -5.92 -5.43 38.79
C THR A 189 -6.28 -5.15 37.33
N GLU A 190 -6.43 -6.18 36.49
CA GLU A 190 -6.58 -6.01 35.04
C GLU A 190 -7.97 -6.39 34.48
N LYS A 191 -9.07 -6.32 35.24
CA LYS A 191 -10.40 -6.60 34.66
C LYS A 191 -10.93 -5.40 33.86
N LYS A 192 -10.72 -4.17 34.35
CA LYS A 192 -11.14 -2.93 33.67
C LYS A 192 -10.30 -2.59 32.43
N GLU A 193 -9.00 -2.84 32.45
CA GLU A 193 -8.12 -2.51 31.31
C GLU A 193 -8.23 -3.50 30.14
N ARG A 194 -8.49 -4.79 30.45
CA ARG A 194 -8.73 -5.82 29.42
C ARG A 194 -10.00 -5.57 28.62
N ASP A 195 -11.07 -5.09 29.25
CA ASP A 195 -12.32 -4.78 28.55
C ASP A 195 -12.23 -3.51 27.71
N VAL A 196 -11.42 -2.52 28.13
CA VAL A 196 -11.13 -1.31 27.34
C VAL A 196 -10.23 -1.61 26.14
N LYS A 197 -9.15 -2.40 26.30
CA LYS A 197 -8.28 -2.81 25.19
C LYS A 197 -8.95 -3.78 24.22
N LYS A 198 -9.81 -4.70 24.71
CA LYS A 198 -10.65 -5.55 23.83
C LYS A 198 -11.59 -4.73 22.98
N ARG A 199 -12.33 -3.77 23.57
CA ARG A 199 -13.22 -2.87 22.81
C ARG A 199 -12.48 -2.07 21.75
N LYS A 200 -11.26 -1.60 22.05
CA LYS A 200 -10.47 -0.78 21.12
C LYS A 200 -9.94 -1.53 19.89
N TYR A 201 -9.80 -2.85 19.96
CA TYR A 201 -9.28 -3.68 18.86
C TYR A 201 -10.38 -4.39 18.06
N THR A 202 -11.59 -4.55 18.63
CA THR A 202 -12.75 -5.14 17.94
C THR A 202 -13.46 -4.19 16.97
N ASP A 203 -13.24 -2.88 17.07
CA ASP A 203 -13.88 -1.86 16.24
C ASP A 203 -13.01 -1.37 15.07
N ILE A 204 -11.83 -1.97 14.84
CA ILE A 204 -11.03 -1.68 13.63
C ILE A 204 -11.68 -2.42 12.47
N LYS A 205 -12.52 -1.72 11.72
CA LYS A 205 -13.09 -2.21 10.46
C LYS A 205 -11.98 -2.20 9.42
N PHE A 206 -11.32 -3.34 9.23
CA PHE A 206 -10.39 -3.53 8.11
C PHE A 206 -11.18 -3.36 6.81
N SER A 207 -10.73 -2.47 5.94
CA SER A 207 -11.28 -2.34 4.58
C SER A 207 -10.88 -3.58 3.80
N ASN A 208 -11.85 -4.18 3.09
CA ASN A 208 -11.55 -5.20 2.10
C ASN A 208 -10.70 -4.59 1.00
N VAL A 209 -9.62 -5.28 0.63
CA VAL A 209 -8.71 -4.91 -0.46
C VAL A 209 -9.48 -5.01 -1.79
N ALA A 210 -9.51 -3.95 -2.59
CA ALA A 210 -10.22 -3.97 -3.88
C ALA A 210 -9.50 -4.88 -4.90
N ALA A 211 -10.12 -5.13 -6.05
CA ALA A 211 -9.48 -5.85 -7.14
C ALA A 211 -8.22 -5.12 -7.64
N GLU A 212 -8.25 -3.79 -7.70
CA GLU A 212 -7.09 -2.96 -8.05
C GLU A 212 -5.95 -3.11 -7.06
N ASP A 213 -6.23 -3.09 -5.76
CA ASP A 213 -5.19 -3.27 -4.75
C ASP A 213 -4.56 -4.68 -4.84
N CYS A 214 -5.36 -5.72 -5.09
CA CYS A 214 -4.86 -7.08 -5.33
C CYS A 214 -3.99 -7.14 -6.60
N PHE A 215 -4.40 -6.44 -7.65
CA PHE A 215 -3.65 -6.34 -8.89
C PHE A 215 -2.30 -5.64 -8.66
N GLU A 216 -2.26 -4.54 -7.92
CA GLU A 216 -1.03 -3.82 -7.58
C GLU A 216 -0.06 -4.69 -6.77
N ILE A 217 -0.53 -5.42 -5.75
CA ILE A 217 0.32 -6.36 -5.00
C ILE A 217 0.88 -7.44 -5.94
N GLY A 218 0.04 -8.00 -6.81
CA GLY A 218 0.47 -8.98 -7.82
C GLY A 218 1.47 -8.41 -8.83
N ARG A 219 1.34 -7.14 -9.20
CA ARG A 219 2.29 -6.44 -10.10
C ARG A 219 3.65 -6.25 -9.45
N VAL A 220 3.69 -5.90 -8.16
CA VAL A 220 4.95 -5.79 -7.41
C VAL A 220 5.64 -7.16 -7.33
N ALA A 221 4.89 -8.23 -7.02
CA ALA A 221 5.42 -9.59 -7.06
C ALA A 221 5.98 -9.94 -8.45
N TYR A 222 5.23 -9.60 -9.50
CA TYR A 222 5.64 -9.82 -10.89
C TYR A 222 6.95 -9.10 -11.24
N SER A 223 7.12 -7.84 -10.84
CA SER A 223 8.35 -7.07 -11.11
C SER A 223 9.56 -7.63 -10.36
N GLU A 224 9.35 -8.20 -9.17
CA GLU A 224 10.37 -8.91 -8.40
C GLU A 224 10.62 -10.34 -8.89
N HIS A 225 10.00 -10.76 -10.02
CA HIS A 225 10.08 -12.11 -10.58
C HIS A 225 9.53 -13.21 -9.65
N ASP A 226 8.75 -12.82 -8.64
CA ASP A 226 8.03 -13.73 -7.76
C ASP A 226 6.72 -14.16 -8.41
N TYR A 227 6.84 -15.06 -9.39
CA TYR A 227 5.70 -15.57 -10.13
C TYR A 227 4.77 -16.43 -9.25
N TYR A 228 5.26 -16.96 -8.14
CA TYR A 228 4.44 -17.68 -7.16
C TYR A 228 3.36 -16.76 -6.59
N HIS A 229 3.76 -15.62 -6.03
CA HIS A 229 2.82 -14.64 -5.48
C HIS A 229 2.06 -13.89 -6.57
N ALA A 230 2.70 -13.57 -7.70
CA ALA A 230 2.02 -12.91 -8.81
C ALA A 230 0.78 -13.70 -9.25
N ILE A 231 0.90 -15.03 -9.38
CA ILE A 231 -0.26 -15.88 -9.72
C ILE A 231 -1.35 -15.79 -8.66
N LEU A 232 -1.00 -15.92 -7.38
CA LEU A 232 -1.97 -15.90 -6.28
C LEU A 232 -2.76 -14.59 -6.24
N TRP A 233 -2.07 -13.45 -6.31
CA TRP A 233 -2.69 -12.14 -6.22
C TRP A 233 -3.45 -11.75 -7.48
N MET A 234 -2.96 -12.13 -8.67
CA MET A 234 -3.69 -11.92 -9.92
C MET A 234 -4.98 -12.77 -10.01
N GLN A 235 -4.97 -13.99 -9.44
CA GLN A 235 -6.17 -14.81 -9.31
C GLN A 235 -7.20 -14.18 -8.37
N GLU A 236 -6.77 -13.72 -7.19
CA GLU A 236 -7.65 -13.01 -6.25
C GLU A 236 -8.22 -11.72 -6.87
N ALA A 237 -7.39 -10.93 -7.58
CA ALA A 237 -7.84 -9.73 -8.29
C ALA A 237 -8.93 -10.07 -9.32
N ARG A 238 -8.72 -11.12 -10.14
CA ARG A 238 -9.71 -11.59 -11.12
C ARG A 238 -11.02 -12.04 -10.47
N GLU A 239 -10.95 -12.75 -9.34
CA GLU A 239 -12.14 -13.17 -8.60
C GLU A 239 -12.92 -11.99 -8.00
N ARG A 240 -12.22 -10.94 -7.57
CA ARG A 240 -12.84 -9.74 -7.00
C ARG A 240 -13.51 -8.87 -8.04
N ILE A 241 -12.92 -8.70 -9.23
CA ILE A 241 -13.56 -7.96 -10.34
C ILE A 241 -14.99 -8.45 -10.59
N GLN A 242 -15.21 -9.77 -10.55
CA GLN A 242 -16.53 -10.38 -10.80
C GLN A 242 -17.57 -10.05 -9.72
N LYS A 243 -17.13 -9.66 -8.52
CA LYS A 243 -17.97 -9.33 -7.37
C LYS A 243 -18.17 -7.82 -7.18
N GLU A 244 -17.33 -7.01 -7.81
CA GLU A 244 -17.41 -5.55 -7.73
C GLU A 244 -18.55 -5.02 -8.61
N THR A 245 -19.27 -4.02 -8.10
CA THR A 245 -20.34 -3.34 -8.87
C THR A 245 -19.78 -2.50 -10.00
N LYS A 246 -18.57 -1.95 -9.80
CA LYS A 246 -17.76 -1.26 -10.79
C LYS A 246 -16.36 -1.85 -10.71
N PRO A 247 -15.86 -2.47 -11.80
CA PRO A 247 -14.50 -3.00 -11.83
C PRO A 247 -13.50 -1.89 -11.48
N THR A 248 -12.74 -2.11 -10.42
CA THR A 248 -11.67 -1.19 -10.01
C THR A 248 -10.39 -1.41 -10.81
N ALA A 249 -10.20 -2.62 -11.36
CA ALA A 249 -9.02 -3.03 -12.12
C ALA A 249 -9.33 -3.40 -13.57
N ASN A 250 -8.32 -3.26 -14.43
CA ASN A 250 -8.42 -3.69 -15.83
C ASN A 250 -8.22 -5.21 -15.96
N LEU A 251 -9.26 -5.93 -16.37
CA LEU A 251 -9.20 -7.38 -16.59
C LEU A 251 -8.17 -7.77 -17.65
N GLU A 252 -8.00 -6.96 -18.71
CA GLU A 252 -7.00 -7.24 -19.76
C GLU A 252 -5.58 -7.29 -19.17
N SER A 253 -5.24 -6.30 -18.34
CA SER A 253 -3.94 -6.23 -17.65
C SER A 253 -3.72 -7.40 -16.70
N ILE A 254 -4.75 -7.82 -15.95
CA ILE A 254 -4.67 -8.98 -15.05
C ILE A 254 -4.41 -10.27 -15.83
N LEU A 255 -5.15 -10.51 -16.93
CA LEU A 255 -4.97 -11.71 -17.74
C LEU A 255 -3.58 -11.77 -18.36
N ASP A 256 -3.05 -10.64 -18.82
CA ASP A 256 -1.71 -10.58 -19.43
C ASP A 256 -0.62 -10.95 -18.41
N HIS A 257 -0.63 -10.34 -17.22
CA HIS A 257 0.33 -10.66 -16.15
C HIS A 257 0.16 -12.09 -15.62
N LEU A 258 -1.09 -12.55 -15.45
CA LEU A 258 -1.39 -13.90 -14.96
C LEU A 258 -0.96 -14.97 -15.98
N ALA A 259 -1.22 -14.76 -17.26
CA ALA A 259 -0.82 -15.68 -18.33
C ALA A 259 0.70 -15.83 -18.39
N PHE A 260 1.44 -14.72 -18.35
CA PHE A 260 2.91 -14.76 -18.34
C PHE A 260 3.47 -15.43 -17.08
N SER A 261 2.90 -15.12 -15.90
CA SER A 261 3.34 -15.74 -14.64
C SER A 261 3.09 -17.24 -14.62
N LEU A 262 1.94 -17.69 -15.14
CA LEU A 262 1.62 -19.11 -15.30
C LEU A 262 2.57 -19.80 -16.26
N TYR A 263 2.93 -19.16 -17.38
CA TYR A 263 3.96 -19.66 -18.29
C TYR A 263 5.30 -19.85 -17.56
N LYS A 264 5.75 -18.85 -16.79
CA LYS A 264 6.99 -18.92 -16.01
C LYS A 264 7.01 -20.04 -14.97
N GLN A 265 5.84 -20.41 -14.45
CA GLN A 265 5.66 -21.55 -13.53
C GLN A 265 5.36 -22.89 -14.24
N GLY A 266 5.55 -22.97 -15.57
CA GLY A 266 5.40 -24.21 -16.36
C GLY A 266 3.94 -24.59 -16.66
N ASN A 267 2.97 -23.70 -16.48
CA ASN A 267 1.56 -23.95 -16.77
C ASN A 267 1.20 -23.51 -18.19
N LEU A 268 1.93 -23.98 -19.20
CA LEU A 268 1.85 -23.49 -20.58
C LEU A 268 0.43 -23.56 -21.17
N LYS A 269 -0.28 -24.68 -20.99
CA LYS A 269 -1.68 -24.82 -21.43
C LYS A 269 -2.63 -23.82 -20.77
N ARG A 270 -2.43 -23.48 -19.48
CA ARG A 270 -3.25 -22.45 -18.81
C ARG A 270 -2.93 -21.06 -19.33
N ALA A 271 -1.63 -20.77 -19.51
CA ALA A 271 -1.19 -19.51 -20.10
C ALA A 271 -1.82 -19.29 -21.48
N LEU A 272 -1.84 -20.33 -22.33
CA LEU A 272 -2.51 -20.29 -23.63
C LEU A 272 -4.01 -20.00 -23.50
N LEU A 273 -4.72 -20.68 -22.59
CA LEU A 273 -6.17 -20.45 -22.41
C LEU A 273 -6.51 -19.03 -21.94
N LEU A 274 -5.71 -18.46 -21.03
CA LEU A 274 -5.91 -17.07 -20.59
C LEU A 274 -5.54 -16.07 -21.68
N THR A 275 -4.53 -16.37 -22.49
CA THR A 275 -4.14 -15.52 -23.62
C THR A 275 -5.19 -15.58 -24.74
N ASP A 276 -5.79 -16.75 -24.98
CA ASP A 276 -6.94 -16.91 -25.87
C ASP A 276 -8.13 -16.08 -25.38
N GLU A 277 -8.40 -16.06 -24.06
CA GLU A 277 -9.43 -15.21 -23.45
C GLU A 277 -9.12 -13.72 -23.68
N LEU A 278 -7.89 -13.28 -23.40
CA LEU A 278 -7.44 -11.91 -23.64
C LEU A 278 -7.59 -11.51 -25.12
N TYR A 279 -7.18 -12.38 -26.03
CA TYR A 279 -7.25 -12.13 -27.47
C TYR A 279 -8.70 -12.04 -27.99
N ARG A 280 -9.62 -12.84 -27.43
CA ARG A 280 -11.04 -12.75 -27.77
C ARG A 280 -11.68 -11.45 -27.27
N MET A 281 -11.25 -10.95 -26.11
CA MET A 281 -11.75 -9.68 -25.57
C MET A 281 -11.19 -8.48 -26.33
N ASN A 282 -9.89 -8.51 -26.64
CA ASN A 282 -9.20 -7.44 -27.36
C ASN A 282 -8.30 -8.03 -28.45
N PRO A 283 -8.82 -8.18 -29.69
CA PRO A 283 -8.04 -8.68 -30.82
C PRO A 283 -6.85 -7.80 -31.22
N ASP A 284 -6.90 -6.51 -30.88
CA ASP A 284 -5.85 -5.53 -31.17
C ASP A 284 -4.84 -5.39 -30.02
N HIS A 285 -4.95 -6.23 -28.98
CA HIS A 285 -4.01 -6.21 -27.86
C HIS A 285 -2.57 -6.46 -28.34
N PRO A 286 -1.60 -5.60 -27.99
CA PRO A 286 -0.27 -5.57 -28.62
C PRO A 286 0.51 -6.87 -28.48
N ARG A 287 0.25 -7.64 -27.41
CA ARG A 287 0.97 -8.88 -27.09
C ARG A 287 0.13 -10.15 -27.27
N ALA A 288 -1.20 -10.08 -27.27
CA ALA A 288 -2.02 -11.28 -27.08
C ALA A 288 -1.89 -12.24 -28.26
N LYS A 289 -2.04 -11.73 -29.49
CA LYS A 289 -1.89 -12.51 -30.72
C LYS A 289 -0.51 -13.17 -30.84
N GLY A 290 0.54 -12.42 -30.49
CA GLY A 290 1.91 -12.92 -30.50
C GLY A 290 2.12 -14.03 -29.45
N ASN A 291 1.63 -13.81 -28.23
CA ASN A 291 1.74 -14.77 -27.14
C ASN A 291 0.96 -16.06 -27.40
N VAL A 292 -0.23 -16.00 -28.03
CA VAL A 292 -0.97 -17.21 -28.44
C VAL A 292 -0.10 -18.06 -29.35
N ARG A 293 0.44 -17.48 -30.42
CA ARG A 293 1.30 -18.18 -31.36
C ARG A 293 2.55 -18.73 -30.66
N TRP A 294 3.19 -17.92 -29.84
CA TRP A 294 4.36 -18.31 -29.07
C TRP A 294 4.11 -19.53 -28.17
N TYR A 295 2.99 -19.54 -27.44
CA TYR A 295 2.64 -20.68 -26.57
C TYR A 295 2.21 -21.91 -27.36
N GLU A 296 1.57 -21.75 -28.53
CA GLU A 296 1.29 -22.87 -29.43
C GLU A 296 2.57 -23.50 -29.96
N ASP A 297 3.52 -22.69 -30.44
CA ASP A 297 4.81 -23.16 -30.95
C ASP A 297 5.59 -23.92 -29.85
N LEU A 298 5.63 -23.40 -28.61
CA LEU A 298 6.25 -24.10 -27.48
C LEU A 298 5.56 -25.44 -27.15
N LEU A 299 4.24 -25.52 -27.27
CA LEU A 299 3.51 -26.78 -27.06
C LEU A 299 3.76 -27.79 -28.19
N GLU A 300 3.94 -27.32 -29.43
CA GLU A 300 4.34 -28.18 -30.55
C GLU A 300 5.73 -28.76 -30.32
N ASP A 301 6.67 -27.97 -29.81
CA ASP A 301 8.03 -28.41 -29.45
C ASP A 301 8.02 -29.46 -28.31
N GLU A 302 7.06 -29.36 -27.37
CA GLU A 302 6.80 -30.40 -26.35
C GLU A 302 6.10 -31.66 -26.91
N GLY A 303 5.82 -31.71 -28.22
CA GLY A 303 5.15 -32.82 -28.89
C GLY A 303 3.63 -32.86 -28.68
N ILE A 304 3.02 -31.76 -28.20
CA ILE A 304 1.58 -31.67 -27.97
C ILE A 304 0.86 -31.31 -29.29
N ARG A 305 -0.03 -32.19 -29.74
CA ARG A 305 -0.86 -31.93 -30.93
C ARG A 305 -1.79 -30.74 -30.70
N ARG A 306 -2.02 -29.93 -31.74
CA ARG A 306 -2.94 -28.77 -31.72
C ARG A 306 -4.31 -29.03 -31.09
N ALA A 307 -4.92 -30.18 -31.39
CA ALA A 307 -6.22 -30.56 -30.84
C ALA A 307 -6.22 -30.78 -29.31
N ASP A 308 -5.06 -31.11 -28.74
CA ASP A 308 -4.87 -31.41 -27.32
C ASP A 308 -4.34 -30.18 -26.52
N MET A 309 -3.91 -29.09 -27.18
CA MET A 309 -3.34 -27.90 -26.50
C MET A 309 -4.32 -27.22 -25.55
N ARG A 310 -5.60 -27.13 -25.94
CA ARG A 310 -6.69 -26.47 -25.18
C ARG A 310 -7.53 -27.46 -24.37
N ARG A 311 -7.14 -28.73 -24.36
CA ARG A 311 -7.86 -29.83 -23.68
C ARG A 311 -6.92 -30.50 -22.69
N LYS A 312 -7.49 -31.29 -21.77
CA LYS A 312 -6.73 -32.07 -20.78
C LYS A 312 -5.67 -31.21 -20.08
N VAL A 313 -6.11 -30.09 -19.51
CA VAL A 313 -5.24 -29.17 -18.78
C VAL A 313 -4.82 -29.85 -17.47
N PRO A 314 -3.52 -30.07 -17.20
CA PRO A 314 -3.05 -30.67 -15.94
C PRO A 314 -3.45 -29.84 -14.73
N PRO A 315 -3.41 -30.34 -13.49
CA PRO A 315 -3.55 -29.52 -12.27
C PRO A 315 -2.55 -28.34 -12.24
N MET A 316 -2.87 -27.29 -11.47
CA MET A 316 -2.00 -26.11 -11.39
C MET A 316 -0.75 -26.45 -10.60
N ASN A 317 0.40 -26.22 -11.21
CA ASN A 317 1.69 -26.32 -10.53
C ASN A 317 2.16 -24.90 -10.19
N ASN A 318 2.22 -24.54 -8.92
CA ASN A 318 2.75 -23.24 -8.50
C ASN A 318 3.76 -23.44 -7.37
N PRO A 319 4.95 -23.99 -7.66
CA PRO A 319 5.96 -24.21 -6.65
C PRO A 319 6.51 -22.86 -6.18
N ARG A 320 6.65 -22.72 -4.86
CA ARG A 320 7.39 -21.63 -4.25
C ARG A 320 8.88 -21.93 -4.36
N ASP A 321 9.68 -20.92 -4.68
CA ASP A 321 11.13 -21.04 -4.66
C ASP A 321 11.62 -21.33 -3.24
N LYS A 322 12.36 -22.42 -3.07
CA LYS A 322 12.80 -22.90 -1.76
C LYS A 322 14.23 -22.47 -1.50
N SER A 323 14.44 -21.82 -0.38
CA SER A 323 15.77 -21.45 0.09
C SER A 323 15.94 -21.93 1.51
N ASN A 324 16.89 -22.84 1.74
CA ASN A 324 17.13 -23.45 3.05
C ASN A 324 17.24 -22.40 4.17
N LEU A 325 17.89 -21.27 3.91
CA LEU A 325 18.04 -20.20 4.90
C LEU A 325 16.72 -19.47 5.15
N LYS A 326 15.98 -19.12 4.09
CA LYS A 326 14.69 -18.41 4.17
C LYS A 326 13.65 -19.29 4.88
N ASP A 327 13.55 -20.56 4.48
CA ASP A 327 12.61 -21.52 5.03
C ASP A 327 12.87 -21.76 6.53
N THR A 328 14.14 -21.87 6.92
CA THR A 328 14.52 -22.02 8.34
C THR A 328 14.15 -20.77 9.14
N TYR A 329 14.43 -19.58 8.60
CA TYR A 329 14.08 -18.32 9.25
C TYR A 329 12.56 -18.20 9.45
N GLU A 330 11.76 -18.52 8.44
CA GLU A 330 10.30 -18.47 8.53
C GLU A 330 9.73 -19.48 9.53
N ALA A 331 10.27 -20.71 9.54
CA ALA A 331 9.90 -21.72 10.52
C ALA A 331 10.24 -21.29 11.96
N LEU A 332 11.34 -20.57 12.17
CA LEU A 332 11.67 -19.97 13.46
C LEU A 332 10.64 -18.90 13.86
N CYS A 333 10.21 -18.03 12.94
CA CYS A 333 9.16 -17.04 13.20
C CYS A 333 7.81 -17.69 13.58
N ARG A 334 7.52 -18.87 13.02
CA ARG A 334 6.33 -19.68 13.36
C ARG A 334 6.51 -20.59 14.58
N GLN A 335 7.71 -20.65 15.15
CA GLN A 335 8.07 -21.53 16.26
C GLN A 335 7.91 -23.03 15.96
N GLU A 336 8.10 -23.40 14.70
CA GLU A 336 8.02 -24.79 14.23
C GLU A 336 9.30 -25.58 14.49
N VAL A 337 10.41 -24.86 14.72
CA VAL A 337 11.71 -25.48 15.02
C VAL A 337 11.75 -25.85 16.51
N PRO A 338 11.85 -27.15 16.85
CA PRO A 338 11.88 -27.58 18.24
C PRO A 338 13.18 -27.13 18.90
N ILE A 339 13.06 -26.48 20.04
CA ILE A 339 14.23 -26.10 20.85
C ILE A 339 14.62 -27.31 21.70
N ASN A 340 15.92 -27.63 21.72
CA ASN A 340 16.44 -28.71 22.54
C ASN A 340 16.14 -28.46 24.03
N THR A 341 15.41 -29.38 24.67
CA THR A 341 15.03 -29.30 26.09
C THR A 341 16.24 -29.17 27.03
N LYS A 342 17.37 -29.82 26.69
CA LYS A 342 18.63 -29.69 27.42
C LYS A 342 19.20 -28.28 27.32
N ALA A 343 19.08 -27.62 26.17
CA ALA A 343 19.51 -26.24 26.01
C ALA A 343 18.61 -25.28 26.79
N GLN A 344 17.29 -25.46 26.75
CA GLN A 344 16.33 -24.67 27.54
C GLN A 344 16.54 -24.83 29.05
N SER A 345 16.82 -26.05 29.53
CA SER A 345 17.07 -26.29 30.96
C SER A 345 18.29 -25.56 31.54
N ARG A 346 19.19 -25.06 30.67
CA ARG A 346 20.37 -24.27 31.04
C ARG A 346 20.10 -22.77 31.05
N LEU A 347 18.91 -22.34 30.65
CA LEU A 347 18.49 -20.95 30.74
C LEU A 347 18.06 -20.65 32.18
N TYR A 348 18.48 -19.51 32.71
CA TYR A 348 18.16 -19.09 34.07
C TYR A 348 18.08 -17.57 34.16
N CYS A 349 17.35 -17.11 35.17
CA CYS A 349 17.28 -15.71 35.53
C CYS A 349 18.18 -15.46 36.75
N TYR A 350 18.81 -14.28 36.81
CA TYR A 350 19.61 -13.90 37.96
C TYR A 350 19.56 -12.38 38.20
N TYR A 351 19.88 -11.99 39.43
CA TYR A 351 20.04 -10.60 39.81
C TYR A 351 21.49 -10.18 39.59
N LYS A 352 21.70 -9.21 38.70
CA LYS A 352 23.04 -8.66 38.46
C LYS A 352 23.37 -7.62 39.53
N MET A 353 24.40 -7.92 40.31
CA MET A 353 24.84 -7.16 41.51
C MET A 353 26.36 -6.85 41.48
N ASP A 354 26.96 -6.76 40.29
CA ASP A 354 28.40 -6.61 40.08
C ASP A 354 28.95 -5.20 40.41
N ARG A 355 28.09 -4.25 40.77
CA ARG A 355 28.45 -2.89 41.19
C ARG A 355 27.85 -2.55 42.56
N PRO A 356 28.51 -1.69 43.38
CA PRO A 356 28.00 -1.32 44.71
C PRO A 356 26.55 -0.83 44.71
N TYR A 357 26.17 0.00 43.72
CA TYR A 357 24.80 0.49 43.56
C TYR A 357 23.79 -0.62 43.25
N LEU A 358 24.18 -1.60 42.42
CA LEU A 358 23.33 -2.72 42.02
C LEU A 358 23.09 -3.73 43.15
N ARG A 359 23.79 -3.62 44.28
CA ARG A 359 23.46 -4.39 45.49
C ARG A 359 22.19 -3.89 46.17
N LEU A 360 21.86 -2.61 45.99
CA LEU A 360 20.64 -1.99 46.53
C LEU A 360 19.48 -2.06 45.52
N ALA A 361 19.79 -1.91 44.23
CA ALA A 361 18.82 -1.98 43.14
C ALA A 361 19.34 -2.91 42.03
N PRO A 362 19.22 -4.24 42.19
CA PRO A 362 19.76 -5.19 41.22
C PRO A 362 18.97 -5.20 39.92
N PHE A 363 19.69 -5.37 38.80
CA PHE A 363 19.02 -5.61 37.52
C PHE A 363 18.53 -7.05 37.45
N LYS A 364 17.27 -7.21 37.01
CA LYS A 364 16.67 -8.51 36.69
C LYS A 364 17.15 -8.93 35.31
N VAL A 365 17.94 -10.00 35.24
CA VAL A 365 18.49 -10.49 33.97
C VAL A 365 17.94 -11.89 33.69
N GLU A 366 17.48 -12.09 32.46
CA GLU A 366 17.02 -13.37 31.94
C GLU A 366 17.93 -13.79 30.79
N ILE A 367 18.54 -14.97 30.89
CA ILE A 367 19.32 -15.53 29.78
C ILE A 367 18.36 -16.27 28.85
N VAL A 368 18.20 -15.79 27.61
CA VAL A 368 17.33 -16.40 26.60
C VAL A 368 18.09 -17.27 25.60
N HIS A 369 19.42 -17.10 25.51
CA HIS A 369 20.29 -17.98 24.73
C HIS A 369 21.72 -17.97 25.29
N GLN A 370 22.40 -19.11 25.28
CA GLN A 370 23.74 -19.25 25.87
C GLN A 370 24.88 -19.04 24.88
N ASN A 371 24.73 -19.43 23.60
CA ASN A 371 25.79 -19.30 22.59
C ASN A 371 25.22 -19.08 21.17
N PRO A 372 25.17 -17.84 20.64
CA PRO A 372 25.68 -16.63 21.27
C PRO A 372 24.87 -16.25 22.53
N LEU A 373 25.51 -15.57 23.47
CA LEU A 373 24.85 -15.11 24.69
C LEU A 373 23.83 -14.03 24.32
N VAL A 374 22.55 -14.30 24.58
CA VAL A 374 21.46 -13.33 24.45
C VAL A 374 20.77 -13.21 25.79
N VAL A 375 20.67 -11.98 26.29
CA VAL A 375 20.12 -11.65 27.60
C VAL A 375 19.05 -10.57 27.49
N LEU A 376 17.99 -10.71 28.27
CA LEU A 376 16.94 -9.71 28.44
C LEU A 376 17.08 -9.06 29.82
N PHE A 377 17.15 -7.73 29.84
CA PHE A 377 17.06 -6.95 31.07
C PHE A 377 15.58 -6.60 31.29
N ARG A 378 15.02 -7.09 32.40
CA ARG A 378 13.63 -6.82 32.77
C ARG A 378 13.57 -5.57 33.65
N ASP A 379 12.56 -4.74 33.41
CA ASP A 379 12.23 -3.55 34.21
C ASP A 379 13.39 -2.56 34.42
N ILE A 380 14.29 -2.44 33.44
CA ILE A 380 15.46 -1.54 33.55
C ILE A 380 15.11 -0.07 33.26
N VAL A 381 14.03 0.15 32.51
CA VAL A 381 13.51 1.49 32.16
C VAL A 381 12.09 1.59 32.69
N SER A 382 11.79 2.63 33.46
CA SER A 382 10.44 2.91 33.95
C SER A 382 9.51 3.37 32.83
N ASP A 383 8.18 3.27 33.04
CA ASP A 383 7.19 3.74 32.05
C ASP A 383 7.32 5.24 31.74
N GLU A 384 7.83 6.04 32.68
CA GLU A 384 8.08 7.47 32.47
C GLU A 384 9.34 7.70 31.64
N GLU A 385 10.43 7.00 31.95
CA GLU A 385 11.67 7.07 31.16
C GLU A 385 11.45 6.54 29.75
N MET A 386 10.68 5.47 29.57
CA MET A 386 10.29 4.97 28.25
C MET A 386 9.54 6.05 27.46
N ARG A 387 8.58 6.74 28.08
CA ARG A 387 7.87 7.86 27.44
C ARG A 387 8.78 9.02 27.07
N ILE A 388 9.74 9.36 27.93
CA ILE A 388 10.73 10.40 27.62
C ILE A 388 11.62 9.97 26.45
N ILE A 389 12.10 8.73 26.44
CA ILE A 389 12.91 8.17 25.35
C ILE A 389 12.10 8.19 24.04
N GLU A 390 10.85 7.73 24.06
CA GLU A 390 9.94 7.78 22.91
C GLU A 390 9.79 9.21 22.40
N MET A 391 9.54 10.17 23.28
CA MET A 391 9.41 11.59 22.93
C MET A 391 10.69 12.15 22.31
N LEU A 392 11.86 11.79 22.83
CA LEU A 392 13.16 12.22 22.30
C LEU A 392 13.52 11.52 20.98
N ALA A 393 13.05 10.29 20.78
CA ALA A 393 13.30 9.47 19.59
C ALA A 393 12.38 9.83 18.41
N VAL A 394 11.28 10.56 18.64
CA VAL A 394 10.50 11.14 17.54
C VAL A 394 11.45 12.03 16.73
N PRO A 395 11.62 11.78 15.42
CA PRO A 395 12.49 12.57 14.57
C PRO A 395 12.15 14.06 14.70
N LYS A 396 13.10 14.85 15.19
CA LYS A 396 12.98 16.30 15.15
C LYS A 396 13.24 16.70 13.71
N ALA A 397 12.17 17.14 13.06
CA ALA A 397 12.17 17.44 11.64
C ALA A 397 13.08 18.61 11.27
#